data_AF-A0A9Q0LN39-F1
#
_entry.id   AF-A0A9Q0LN39-F1
#
_cell.length_a   1.000
_cell.length_b   1.000
_cell.length_c   1.000
_cell.angle_alpha   90.00
_cell.angle_beta   90.00
_cell.angle_gamma   90.00
#
_symmetry.space_group_name_H-M   'P 1'
#
loop_
_entity.id
_entity.type
_entity.pdbx_description
1 polymer ?
#
loop_
_entity_poly.entity_id
_entity_poly.type
_entity_poly.pdbx_seq_one_letter_code
_entity_poly.pdbx_strand_id
1 'polypeptide(L)'
;MDKLDKIVARLEEITKRLEIVEQKLSGKTGEVKPTTTTRRGPDPVGGWNEQIGEPLNKLMELSKKLGGEVQEIATIFKEGIDAELELVKKAQTMNKPSMEQLQPLLTPISEKIMKSGQYKDSHRRNSKFLDYIMAVSEGMGILGWVAVEPAPAPFAEDMSNGGIFYGNKIMMANKNKNQDNYDWGLAVNSVYKAFVPYIKQYHTTGLSWKK
;
A
#
# COMPACT_ATOMS: atom_id res chain seq x y z
N MET A 1 2.36 -25.42 -11.96
CA MET A 1 1.62 -24.66 -10.95
C MET A 1 2.27 -23.30 -10.88
N ASP A 2 1.61 -22.30 -11.46
CA ASP A 2 2.18 -21.01 -11.77
C ASP A 2 2.42 -20.20 -10.49
N LYS A 3 3.38 -19.28 -10.50
CA LYS A 3 3.68 -18.42 -9.33
C LYS A 3 2.48 -17.53 -8.99
N LEU A 4 1.61 -17.27 -9.96
CA LEU A 4 0.33 -16.57 -9.85
C LEU A 4 -0.73 -17.40 -9.09
N ASP A 5 -0.87 -18.69 -9.41
CA ASP A 5 -1.75 -19.61 -8.69
C ASP A 5 -1.38 -19.67 -7.21
N LYS A 6 -0.09 -19.59 -6.89
CA LYS A 6 0.40 -19.60 -5.50
C LYS A 6 0.09 -18.31 -4.74
N ILE A 7 0.04 -17.16 -5.41
CA ILE A 7 -0.28 -15.88 -4.77
C ILE A 7 -1.79 -15.77 -4.59
N VAL A 8 -2.59 -16.12 -5.61
CA VAL A 8 -4.04 -16.17 -5.53
C VAL A 8 -4.49 -17.18 -4.47
N ALA A 9 -3.92 -18.39 -4.47
CA ALA A 9 -4.20 -19.38 -3.44
C ALA A 9 -3.78 -18.92 -2.03
N ARG A 10 -2.70 -18.15 -1.89
CA ARG A 10 -2.31 -17.57 -0.60
C ARG A 10 -3.29 -16.49 -0.12
N LEU A 11 -3.77 -15.65 -1.03
CA LEU A 11 -4.79 -14.66 -0.71
C LEU A 11 -6.11 -15.35 -0.30
N GLU A 12 -6.52 -16.38 -1.04
CA GLU A 12 -7.69 -17.20 -0.71
C GLU A 12 -7.53 -17.97 0.62
N GLU A 13 -6.34 -18.47 0.93
CA GLU A 13 -6.05 -19.16 2.19
C GLU A 13 -6.02 -18.20 3.39
N ILE A 14 -5.51 -16.98 3.20
CA ILE A 14 -5.55 -15.93 4.22
C ILE A 14 -7.00 -15.55 4.52
N THR A 15 -7.86 -15.45 3.51
CA THR A 15 -9.31 -15.20 3.69
C THR A 15 -9.98 -16.29 4.54
N LYS A 16 -9.70 -17.58 4.27
CA LYS A 16 -10.26 -18.70 5.06
C LYS A 16 -9.79 -18.70 6.51
N ARG A 17 -8.53 -18.33 6.77
CA ARG A 17 -7.99 -18.26 8.14
C ARG A 17 -8.60 -17.09 8.93
N LEU A 18 -8.98 -16.01 8.25
CA LEU A 18 -9.62 -14.84 8.87
C LEU A 18 -11.06 -15.16 9.32
N GLU A 19 -11.84 -15.91 8.54
CA GLU A 19 -13.19 -16.37 8.94
C GLU A 19 -13.20 -17.17 10.26
N ILE A 20 -12.16 -17.96 10.51
CA ILE A 20 -12.00 -18.75 11.74
C ILE A 20 -11.67 -17.85 12.95
N VAL A 21 -11.00 -16.72 12.73
CA VAL A 21 -10.64 -15.76 13.78
C VAL A 21 -11.83 -14.87 14.16
N GLU A 22 -12.69 -14.53 13.18
CA GLU A 22 -13.94 -13.79 13.41
C GLU A 22 -14.91 -14.50 14.35
N GLN A 23 -15.05 -15.84 14.23
CA GLN A 23 -15.85 -16.64 15.17
C GLN A 23 -15.34 -16.57 16.62
N LYS A 24 -14.05 -16.24 16.83
CA LYS A 24 -13.44 -16.20 18.17
C LYS A 24 -13.48 -14.81 18.83
N LEU A 25 -13.77 -13.75 18.08
CA LEU A 25 -13.65 -12.37 18.56
C LEU A 25 -14.99 -11.64 18.78
N SER A 26 -16.14 -12.27 18.51
CA SER A 26 -17.47 -11.63 18.58
C SER A 26 -17.96 -11.23 19.99
N GLY A 27 -17.12 -11.31 21.03
CA GLY A 27 -17.48 -10.97 22.40
C GLY A 27 -16.70 -9.77 22.96
N LYS A 28 -17.12 -8.53 22.63
CA LYS A 28 -17.11 -7.32 23.51
C LYS A 28 -17.16 -6.02 22.68
N THR A 29 -18.30 -5.34 22.71
CA THR A 29 -18.47 -3.95 22.28
C THR A 29 -18.71 -3.05 23.49
N GLY A 30 -18.04 -1.90 23.55
CA GLY A 30 -18.28 -0.82 24.52
C GLY A 30 -18.49 0.50 23.78
N GLU A 31 -19.58 1.20 24.10
CA GLU A 31 -20.04 2.46 23.49
C GLU A 31 -19.27 3.70 23.98
N VAL A 32 -19.09 4.69 23.09
CA VAL A 32 -18.76 6.08 23.47
C VAL A 32 -19.62 7.07 22.67
N LYS A 33 -20.21 8.06 23.38
CA LYS A 33 -21.14 9.10 22.90
C LYS A 33 -20.46 10.25 22.11
N PRO A 34 -21.18 10.97 21.23
CA PRO A 34 -20.60 11.99 20.36
C PRO A 34 -20.83 13.45 20.84
N THR A 35 -19.83 14.30 20.62
CA THR A 35 -19.95 15.78 20.72
C THR A 35 -19.95 16.41 19.32
N THR A 36 -20.79 17.43 19.17
CA THR A 36 -21.18 18.15 17.96
C THR A 36 -20.23 19.31 17.66
N THR A 37 -19.42 19.15 16.61
CA THR A 37 -18.87 20.22 15.76
C THR A 37 -19.33 19.87 14.36
N THR A 38 -19.72 20.86 13.54
CA THR A 38 -20.23 20.70 12.17
C THR A 38 -19.40 19.71 11.35
N ARG A 39 -19.73 18.41 11.41
CA ARG A 39 -18.95 17.34 10.82
C ARG A 39 -19.27 17.30 9.33
N ARG A 40 -18.42 17.94 8.53
CA ARG A 40 -18.01 17.26 7.30
C ARG A 40 -17.52 15.89 7.77
N GLY A 41 -18.05 14.79 7.23
CA GLY A 41 -17.65 13.45 7.64
C GLY A 41 -16.12 13.27 7.50
N PRO A 42 -15.56 12.13 7.94
CA PRO A 42 -14.18 11.81 7.59
C PRO A 42 -14.00 12.03 6.08
N ASP A 43 -12.93 12.69 5.67
CA ASP A 43 -12.57 12.92 4.27
C ASP A 43 -11.35 12.05 3.93
N PRO A 44 -11.54 10.76 3.58
CA PRO A 44 -10.43 9.88 3.24
C PRO A 44 -9.62 10.41 2.06
N VAL A 45 -10.24 11.11 1.11
CA VAL A 45 -9.54 11.63 -0.08
C VAL A 45 -8.64 12.81 0.30
N GLY A 46 -9.13 13.74 1.12
CA GLY A 46 -8.31 14.82 1.69
C GLY A 46 -7.17 14.27 2.53
N GLY A 47 -7.47 13.36 3.45
CA GLY A 47 -6.46 12.71 4.29
C GLY A 47 -5.40 11.93 3.51
N TRP A 48 -5.78 11.31 2.40
CA TRP A 48 -4.84 10.64 1.50
C TRP A 48 -3.84 11.62 0.89
N ASN A 49 -4.33 12.73 0.35
CA ASN A 49 -3.49 13.74 -0.31
C ASN A 49 -2.46 14.32 0.67
N GLU A 50 -2.87 14.56 1.91
CA GLU A 50 -2.00 15.07 2.98
C GLU A 50 -0.99 14.01 3.46
N GLN A 51 -1.45 12.79 3.76
CA GLN A 51 -0.60 11.80 4.44
C GLN A 51 0.25 10.98 3.48
N ILE A 52 -0.31 10.53 2.35
CA ILE A 52 0.36 9.66 1.38
C ILE A 52 0.85 10.46 0.16
N GLY A 53 0.08 11.47 -0.27
CA GLY A 53 0.40 12.28 -1.44
C GLY A 53 1.73 13.04 -1.31
N GLU A 54 1.95 13.73 -0.18
CA GLU A 54 3.21 14.45 0.07
C GLU A 54 4.48 13.56 0.01
N PRO A 55 4.59 12.46 0.78
CA PRO A 55 5.77 11.61 0.72
C PRO A 55 5.93 10.93 -0.65
N LEU A 56 4.82 10.60 -1.33
CA LEU A 56 4.87 10.05 -2.69
C LEU A 56 5.44 11.05 -3.69
N ASN A 57 5.01 12.31 -3.63
CA ASN A 57 5.54 13.36 -4.51
C ASN A 57 7.05 13.51 -4.31
N LYS A 58 7.52 13.51 -3.05
CA LYS A 58 8.95 13.57 -2.74
C LYS A 58 9.72 12.37 -3.31
N LEU A 59 9.17 11.16 -3.16
CA LEU A 59 9.74 9.95 -3.76
C LEU A 59 9.85 10.10 -5.28
N MET A 60 8.81 10.59 -5.95
CA MET A 60 8.80 10.76 -7.40
C MET A 60 9.81 11.81 -7.90
N GLU A 61 9.96 12.93 -7.20
CA GLU A 61 10.98 13.94 -7.52
C GLU A 61 12.40 13.37 -7.47
N LEU A 62 12.73 12.66 -6.39
CA LEU A 62 14.03 12.01 -6.23
C LEU A 62 14.23 10.89 -7.25
N SER A 63 13.20 10.10 -7.52
CA SER A 63 13.27 9.02 -8.52
C SER A 63 13.54 9.56 -9.91
N LYS A 64 12.88 10.67 -10.29
CA LYS A 64 13.13 11.37 -11.55
C LYS A 64 14.55 11.94 -11.62
N LYS A 65 15.08 12.45 -10.51
CA LYS A 65 16.45 12.94 -10.43
C LYS A 65 17.48 11.83 -10.63
N LEU A 66 17.24 10.66 -10.04
CA LEU A 66 18.13 9.49 -10.16
C LEU A 66 18.01 8.80 -11.54
N GLY A 67 16.82 8.82 -12.14
CA GLY A 67 16.57 8.29 -13.48
C GLY A 67 16.66 6.76 -13.58
N GLY A 68 16.65 6.27 -14.82
CA GLY A 68 16.82 4.85 -15.15
C GLY A 68 15.86 3.93 -14.41
N GLU A 69 16.37 2.77 -13.97
CA GLU A 69 15.59 1.73 -13.29
C GLU A 69 14.92 2.23 -11.99
N VAL A 70 15.52 3.22 -11.31
CA VAL A 70 14.96 3.82 -10.09
C VAL A 70 13.69 4.59 -10.42
N GLN A 71 13.70 5.38 -11.49
CA GLN A 71 12.53 6.11 -11.95
C GLN A 71 11.44 5.16 -12.45
N GLU A 72 11.81 4.13 -13.20
CA GLU A 72 10.87 3.15 -13.75
C GLU A 72 10.12 2.40 -12.65
N ILE A 73 10.81 1.86 -11.65
CA ILE A 73 10.14 1.12 -10.57
C ILE A 73 9.32 2.04 -9.66
N ALA A 74 9.77 3.27 -9.40
CA ALA A 74 8.99 4.26 -8.65
C ALA A 74 7.71 4.66 -9.41
N THR A 75 7.77 4.73 -10.75
CA THR A 75 6.60 4.99 -11.59
C THR A 75 5.58 3.86 -11.47
N ILE A 76 6.01 2.59 -11.49
CA ILE A 76 5.12 1.45 -11.25
C ILE A 76 4.45 1.55 -9.88
N PHE A 77 5.21 1.96 -8.85
CA PHE A 77 4.66 2.15 -7.50
C PHE A 77 3.60 3.24 -7.48
N LYS A 78 3.90 4.41 -8.05
CA LYS A 78 2.98 5.53 -8.15
C LYS A 78 1.70 5.15 -8.89
N GLU A 79 1.80 4.44 -10.01
CA GLU A 79 0.63 3.96 -10.77
C GLU A 79 -0.25 3.03 -9.91
N GLY A 80 0.34 2.23 -9.02
CA GLY A 80 -0.41 1.40 -8.06
C GLY A 80 -1.12 2.22 -6.99
N ILE A 81 -0.41 3.19 -6.40
CA ILE A 81 -0.98 4.10 -5.39
C ILE A 81 -2.09 4.97 -6.00
N ASP A 82 -1.92 5.45 -7.23
CA ASP A 82 -2.96 6.21 -7.94
C ASP A 82 -4.21 5.35 -8.19
N ALA A 83 -4.04 4.09 -8.60
CA ALA A 83 -5.16 3.16 -8.78
C ALA A 83 -5.91 2.89 -7.46
N GLU A 84 -5.18 2.80 -6.35
CA GLU A 84 -5.75 2.67 -5.03
C GLU A 84 -6.53 3.92 -4.59
N LEU A 85 -6.00 5.11 -4.85
CA LEU A 85 -6.70 6.38 -4.60
C LEU A 85 -7.99 6.48 -5.41
N GLU A 86 -8.00 6.03 -6.66
CA GLU A 86 -9.22 6.00 -7.47
C GLU A 86 -10.28 5.06 -6.87
N LEU A 87 -9.88 3.93 -6.27
CA LEU A 87 -10.80 3.08 -5.53
C LEU A 87 -11.31 3.77 -4.26
N VAL A 88 -10.45 4.43 -3.49
CA VAL A 88 -10.86 5.20 -2.30
C VAL A 88 -11.89 6.26 -2.67
N LYS A 89 -11.68 7.02 -3.76
CA LYS A 89 -12.63 8.01 -4.28
C LYS A 89 -13.95 7.37 -4.68
N LYS A 90 -13.92 6.27 -5.42
CA LYS A 90 -15.14 5.53 -5.81
C LYS A 90 -15.92 5.08 -4.58
N ALA A 91 -15.24 4.52 -3.58
CA ALA A 91 -15.86 4.09 -2.34
C ALA A 91 -16.61 5.22 -1.62
N GLN A 92 -16.19 6.49 -1.75
CA GLN A 92 -16.91 7.63 -1.19
C GLN A 92 -18.18 8.02 -1.95
N THR A 93 -18.42 7.44 -3.13
CA THR A 93 -19.55 7.78 -4.02
C THR A 93 -20.54 6.65 -4.20
N MET A 94 -20.18 5.41 -3.84
CA MET A 94 -21.00 4.21 -4.03
C MET A 94 -21.12 3.37 -2.77
N ASN A 95 -22.20 2.60 -2.67
CA ASN A 95 -22.38 1.58 -1.63
C ASN A 95 -21.36 0.46 -1.83
N LYS A 96 -21.04 -0.27 -0.74
CA LYS A 96 -20.16 -1.45 -0.80
C LYS A 96 -20.73 -2.46 -1.82
N PRO A 97 -19.98 -2.76 -2.90
CA PRO A 97 -20.42 -3.72 -3.92
C PRO A 97 -20.36 -5.15 -3.39
N SER A 98 -20.98 -6.09 -4.10
CA SER A 98 -20.74 -7.52 -3.87
C SER A 98 -19.27 -7.87 -4.18
N MET A 99 -18.80 -9.04 -3.70
CA MET A 99 -17.44 -9.49 -4.00
C MET A 99 -17.16 -9.57 -5.51
N GLU A 100 -18.11 -10.08 -6.29
CA GLU A 100 -18.02 -10.18 -7.75
C GLU A 100 -17.89 -8.80 -8.42
N GLN A 101 -18.60 -7.80 -7.89
CA GLN A 101 -18.55 -6.43 -8.38
C GLN A 101 -17.31 -5.67 -7.89
N LEU A 102 -16.73 -6.08 -6.77
CA LEU A 102 -15.49 -5.51 -6.23
C LEU A 102 -14.26 -5.95 -7.03
N GLN A 103 -14.26 -7.18 -7.55
CA GLN A 103 -13.10 -7.76 -8.22
C GLN A 103 -12.58 -6.93 -9.41
N PRO A 104 -13.42 -6.43 -10.34
CA PRO A 104 -12.97 -5.53 -11.41
C PRO A 104 -12.39 -4.20 -10.90
N LEU A 105 -12.83 -3.73 -9.73
CA LEU A 105 -12.31 -2.49 -9.13
C LEU A 105 -10.91 -2.69 -8.52
N LEU A 106 -10.57 -3.93 -8.13
CA LEU A 106 -9.26 -4.30 -7.58
C LEU A 106 -8.23 -4.65 -8.67
N THR A 107 -8.67 -5.01 -9.87
CA THR A 107 -7.79 -5.39 -11.00
C THR A 107 -6.68 -4.37 -11.28
N PRO A 108 -6.94 -3.06 -11.37
CA PRO A 108 -5.88 -2.10 -11.64
C PRO A 108 -4.77 -2.09 -10.57
N ILE A 109 -5.10 -2.39 -9.31
CA ILE A 109 -4.13 -2.45 -8.20
C ILE A 109 -3.33 -3.75 -8.29
N SER A 110 -4.02 -4.89 -8.47
CA SER A 110 -3.37 -6.20 -8.52
C SER A 110 -2.42 -6.34 -9.73
N GLU A 111 -2.78 -5.74 -10.87
CA GLU A 111 -1.90 -5.66 -12.04
C GLU A 111 -0.59 -4.92 -11.74
N LYS A 112 -0.62 -3.84 -10.97
CA LYS A 112 0.60 -3.10 -10.59
C LYS A 112 1.44 -3.89 -9.59
N ILE A 113 0.81 -4.60 -8.66
CA ILE A 113 1.52 -5.55 -7.77
C ILE A 113 2.23 -6.63 -8.59
N MET A 114 1.56 -7.20 -9.59
CA MET A 114 2.18 -8.19 -10.48
C MET A 114 3.32 -7.59 -11.31
N LYS A 115 3.11 -6.40 -11.88
CA LYS A 115 4.08 -5.69 -12.72
C LYS A 115 5.37 -5.39 -11.96
N SER A 116 5.31 -4.97 -10.69
CA SER A 116 6.52 -4.76 -9.88
C SER A 116 7.29 -6.07 -9.67
N GLY A 117 6.59 -7.18 -9.40
CA GLY A 117 7.19 -8.50 -9.28
C GLY A 117 7.89 -8.98 -10.56
N GLN A 118 7.27 -8.76 -11.72
CA GLN A 118 7.84 -9.06 -13.04
C GLN A 118 9.05 -8.16 -13.34
N TYR A 119 8.97 -6.87 -12.99
CA TYR A 119 10.09 -5.94 -13.13
C TYR A 119 11.28 -6.37 -12.29
N LYS A 120 11.06 -6.75 -11.03
CA LYS A 120 12.08 -7.37 -10.17
C LYS A 120 12.71 -8.61 -10.80
N ASP A 121 11.88 -9.55 -11.24
CA ASP A 121 12.37 -10.83 -11.76
C ASP A 121 13.22 -10.64 -13.05
N SER A 122 12.87 -9.68 -13.91
CA SER A 122 13.62 -9.35 -15.14
C SER A 122 14.96 -8.65 -14.88
N HIS A 123 15.09 -7.88 -13.80
CA HIS A 123 16.29 -7.11 -13.47
C HIS A 123 17.23 -7.79 -12.46
N ARG A 124 16.78 -8.90 -11.84
CA ARG A 124 17.43 -9.57 -10.69
C ARG A 124 18.92 -9.87 -10.85
N ARG A 125 19.39 -10.18 -12.06
CA ARG A 125 20.78 -10.63 -12.28
C ARG A 125 21.75 -9.50 -12.65
N ASN A 126 21.26 -8.41 -13.23
CA ASN A 126 22.10 -7.46 -13.96
C ASN A 126 21.94 -6.01 -13.48
N SER A 127 20.92 -5.71 -12.68
CA SER A 127 20.65 -4.36 -12.20
C SER A 127 21.64 -3.94 -11.11
N LYS A 128 22.21 -2.73 -11.28
CA LYS A 128 22.97 -2.04 -10.23
C LYS A 128 22.07 -1.35 -9.21
N PHE A 129 20.78 -1.21 -9.53
CA PHE A 129 19.75 -0.58 -8.71
C PHE A 129 18.84 -1.60 -8.03
N LEU A 130 19.29 -2.85 -7.88
CA LEU A 130 18.49 -3.94 -7.35
C LEU A 130 17.86 -3.60 -5.99
N ASP A 131 18.57 -2.92 -5.10
CA ASP A 131 18.01 -2.54 -3.79
C ASP A 131 16.80 -1.58 -3.91
N TYR A 132 16.77 -0.68 -4.91
CA TYR A 132 15.62 0.20 -5.18
C TYR A 132 14.44 -0.60 -5.72
N ILE A 133 14.73 -1.54 -6.62
CA ILE A 133 13.74 -2.43 -7.20
C ILE A 133 13.10 -3.32 -6.12
N MET A 134 13.93 -3.83 -5.21
CA MET A 134 13.50 -4.63 -4.06
C MET A 134 12.70 -3.80 -3.07
N ALA A 135 13.12 -2.54 -2.78
CA ALA A 135 12.38 -1.65 -1.89
C ALA A 135 10.93 -1.46 -2.33
N VAL A 136 10.68 -1.27 -3.62
CA VAL A 136 9.31 -1.17 -4.13
C VAL A 136 8.64 -2.54 -4.18
N SER A 137 9.28 -3.54 -4.80
CA SER A 137 8.62 -4.80 -5.14
C SER A 137 8.30 -5.67 -3.92
N GLU A 138 9.12 -5.62 -2.87
CA GLU A 138 8.86 -6.35 -1.62
C GLU A 138 7.87 -5.61 -0.71
N GLY A 139 7.66 -4.31 -0.90
CA GLY A 139 6.65 -3.52 -0.18
C GLY A 139 5.33 -3.33 -0.94
N MET A 140 5.26 -3.68 -2.22
CA MET A 140 4.11 -3.41 -3.10
C MET A 140 2.82 -4.08 -2.62
N GLY A 141 2.92 -5.18 -1.86
CA GLY A 141 1.76 -5.88 -1.29
C GLY A 141 0.92 -5.02 -0.35
N ILE A 142 1.46 -3.90 0.15
CA ILE A 142 0.74 -2.96 1.01
C ILE A 142 -0.57 -2.48 0.38
N LEU A 143 -0.58 -2.28 -0.96
CA LEU A 143 -1.74 -1.79 -1.70
C LEU A 143 -2.95 -2.75 -1.63
N GLY A 144 -2.74 -3.99 -1.18
CA GLY A 144 -3.81 -4.97 -0.98
C GLY A 144 -4.74 -4.69 0.20
N TRP A 145 -4.41 -3.73 1.09
CA TRP A 145 -5.18 -3.48 2.32
C TRP A 145 -6.65 -3.12 2.04
N VAL A 146 -6.94 -2.53 0.88
CA VAL A 146 -8.30 -2.14 0.45
C VAL A 146 -9.28 -3.33 0.33
N ALA A 147 -8.75 -4.56 0.25
CA ALA A 147 -9.52 -5.80 0.20
C ALA A 147 -9.49 -6.57 1.54
N VAL A 148 -8.95 -5.98 2.61
CA VAL A 148 -8.75 -6.64 3.91
C VAL A 148 -9.73 -6.10 4.95
N GLU A 149 -10.46 -7.02 5.57
CA GLU A 149 -11.33 -6.80 6.71
C GLU A 149 -11.10 -7.91 7.74
N PRO A 150 -11.29 -7.66 9.05
CA PRO A 150 -11.52 -6.37 9.69
C PRO A 150 -10.22 -5.63 10.07
N ALA A 151 -9.05 -6.12 9.65
CA ALA A 151 -7.75 -5.66 10.14
C ALA A 151 -6.80 -5.16 9.01
N PRO A 152 -7.17 -4.13 8.23
CA PRO A 152 -6.33 -3.63 7.14
C PRO A 152 -5.03 -2.96 7.62
N ALA A 153 -5.03 -2.30 8.78
CA ALA A 153 -3.84 -1.62 9.27
C ALA A 153 -2.72 -2.59 9.70
N PRO A 154 -2.99 -3.66 10.49
CA PRO A 154 -2.00 -4.71 10.73
C PRO A 154 -1.47 -5.36 9.45
N PHE A 155 -2.36 -5.63 8.48
CA PHE A 155 -1.93 -6.15 7.17
C PHE A 155 -0.96 -5.20 6.46
N ALA A 156 -1.28 -3.90 6.43
CA ALA A 156 -0.43 -2.90 5.78
C ALA A 156 0.95 -2.79 6.46
N GLU A 157 0.98 -2.88 7.80
CA GLU A 157 2.22 -2.91 8.58
C GLU A 157 3.10 -4.10 8.16
N ASP A 158 2.54 -5.31 8.13
CA ASP A 158 3.26 -6.52 7.74
C ASP A 158 3.80 -6.46 6.31
N MET A 159 2.98 -6.00 5.37
CA MET A 159 3.35 -5.91 3.96
C MET A 159 4.37 -4.82 3.67
N SER A 160 4.47 -3.80 4.53
CA SER A 160 5.44 -2.71 4.37
C SER A 160 6.87 -3.08 4.76
N ASN A 161 7.03 -4.11 5.61
CA ASN A 161 8.31 -4.46 6.24
C ASN A 161 9.41 -4.77 5.23
N GLY A 162 9.09 -5.49 4.15
CA GLY A 162 10.04 -5.81 3.09
C GLY A 162 10.56 -4.54 2.38
N GLY A 163 9.65 -3.63 2.03
CA GLY A 163 10.03 -2.38 1.39
C GLY A 163 10.86 -1.48 2.30
N ILE A 164 10.47 -1.36 3.58
CA ILE A 164 11.20 -0.59 4.60
C ILE A 164 12.62 -1.14 4.82
N PHE A 165 12.77 -2.46 4.82
CA PHE A 165 14.08 -3.10 4.97
C PHE A 165 15.06 -2.65 3.87
N TYR A 166 14.65 -2.70 2.60
CA TYR A 166 15.51 -2.27 1.49
C TYR A 166 15.67 -0.75 1.43
N GLY A 167 14.65 0.04 1.80
CA GLY A 167 14.80 1.49 1.98
C GLY A 167 15.88 1.84 3.01
N ASN A 168 15.89 1.16 4.16
CA ASN A 168 16.94 1.29 5.17
C ASN A 168 18.32 0.85 4.64
N LYS A 169 18.37 -0.23 3.85
CA LYS A 169 19.61 -0.70 3.22
C LYS A 169 20.21 0.36 2.28
N ILE A 170 19.37 1.01 1.47
CA ILE A 170 19.79 2.13 0.59
C ILE A 170 20.33 3.29 1.42
N MET A 171 19.63 3.68 2.49
CA MET A 171 20.09 4.74 3.40
C MET A 171 21.45 4.39 3.99
N MET A 172 21.62 3.18 4.51
CA MET A 172 22.88 2.73 5.11
C MET A 172 24.04 2.75 4.10
N ALA A 173 23.81 2.29 2.88
CA ALA A 173 24.85 2.23 1.84
C ALA A 173 25.33 3.62 1.40
N ASN A 174 24.44 4.62 1.43
CA ASN A 174 24.65 5.96 0.88
C ASN A 174 24.89 7.05 1.94
N LYS A 175 24.80 6.72 3.22
CA LYS A 175 25.07 7.65 4.33
C LYS A 175 26.47 8.28 4.16
N ASN A 176 26.54 9.61 4.16
CA ASN A 176 27.75 10.41 3.95
C ASN A 176 28.47 10.17 2.60
N LYS A 177 27.81 9.56 1.61
CA LYS A 177 28.39 9.27 0.28
C LYS A 177 27.60 9.89 -0.85
N ASN A 178 26.27 9.71 -0.84
CA ASN A 178 25.39 10.24 -1.86
C ASN A 178 24.06 10.64 -1.21
N GLN A 179 23.84 11.95 -1.09
CA GLN A 179 22.67 12.49 -0.42
C GLN A 179 21.36 12.16 -1.15
N ASP A 180 21.34 12.22 -2.48
CA ASP A 180 20.13 11.95 -3.27
C ASP A 180 19.63 10.51 -3.08
N ASN A 181 20.56 9.54 -3.09
CA ASN A 181 20.23 8.14 -2.83
C ASN A 181 19.82 7.90 -1.38
N TYR A 182 20.46 8.57 -0.42
CA TYR A 182 20.07 8.51 0.98
C TYR A 182 18.64 9.04 1.19
N ASP A 183 18.35 10.21 0.60
CA ASP A 183 17.03 10.84 0.66
C ASP A 183 15.96 10.02 -0.05
N TRP A 184 16.31 9.31 -1.12
CA TRP A 184 15.39 8.38 -1.78
C TRP A 184 14.98 7.24 -0.85
N GLY A 185 15.94 6.64 -0.14
CA GLY A 185 15.68 5.61 0.86
C GLY A 185 14.82 6.10 2.02
N LEU A 186 15.00 7.35 2.44
CA LEU A 186 14.11 8.01 3.41
C LEU A 186 12.69 8.20 2.85
N ALA A 187 12.57 8.70 1.61
CA ALA A 187 11.28 9.01 1.00
C ALA A 187 10.42 7.76 0.81
N VAL A 188 10.99 6.65 0.32
CA VAL A 188 10.23 5.39 0.14
C VAL A 188 9.74 4.85 1.49
N ASN A 189 10.55 4.94 2.54
CA ASN A 189 10.16 4.57 3.89
C ASN A 189 9.02 5.44 4.43
N SER A 190 9.05 6.74 4.15
CA SER A 190 7.99 7.67 4.55
C SER A 190 6.66 7.34 3.88
N VAL A 191 6.66 6.95 2.59
CA VAL A 191 5.45 6.47 1.91
C VAL A 191 4.85 5.28 2.65
N TYR A 192 5.65 4.23 2.91
CA TYR A 192 5.16 3.05 3.62
C TYR A 192 4.63 3.35 5.01
N LYS A 193 5.33 4.18 5.78
CA LYS A 193 4.92 4.57 7.14
C LYS A 193 3.65 5.42 7.18
N ALA A 194 3.29 6.08 6.08
CA ALA A 194 2.07 6.89 5.99
C ALA A 194 0.79 6.05 5.86
N PHE A 195 0.87 4.82 5.33
CA PHE A 195 -0.32 3.98 5.13
C PHE A 195 -1.00 3.58 6.44
N VAL A 196 -0.25 3.12 7.45
CA VAL A 196 -0.83 2.64 8.72
C VAL A 196 -1.65 3.73 9.45
N PRO A 197 -1.13 4.95 9.69
CA PRO A 197 -1.93 6.01 10.32
C PRO A 197 -3.13 6.42 9.45
N TYR A 198 -2.96 6.51 8.13
CA TYR A 198 -4.06 6.79 7.20
C TYR A 198 -5.18 5.76 7.32
N ILE A 199 -4.85 4.46 7.24
CA ILE A 199 -5.82 3.37 7.34
C ILE A 199 -6.50 3.38 8.71
N LYS A 200 -5.75 3.56 9.80
CA LYS A 200 -6.34 3.62 11.16
C LYS A 200 -7.33 4.77 11.31
N GLN A 201 -7.03 5.92 10.72
CA GLN A 201 -7.86 7.12 10.82
C GLN A 201 -9.13 7.05 9.96
N TYR A 202 -9.04 6.52 8.75
CA TYR A 202 -10.13 6.60 7.76
C TYR A 202 -10.80 5.27 7.44
N HIS A 203 -10.15 4.14 7.73
CA HIS A 203 -10.51 2.81 7.23
C HIS A 203 -10.28 1.71 8.28
N THR A 204 -10.61 1.99 9.55
CA THR A 204 -10.19 1.20 10.71
C THR A 204 -10.50 -0.29 10.59
N THR A 205 -11.67 -0.66 10.06
CA THR A 205 -12.13 -2.05 9.92
C THR A 205 -12.24 -2.53 8.48
N GLY A 206 -11.71 -1.76 7.53
CA GLY A 206 -11.87 -2.01 6.10
C GLY A 206 -12.00 -0.71 5.32
N LEU A 207 -11.89 -0.82 3.99
CA LEU A 207 -12.18 0.29 3.09
C LEU A 207 -13.56 0.86 3.41
N SER A 208 -13.62 2.16 3.68
CA SER A 208 -14.85 2.83 4.08
C SER A 208 -15.66 3.25 2.86
N TRP A 209 -16.85 2.69 2.75
CA TRP A 209 -17.79 2.96 1.67
C TRP A 209 -18.81 4.01 2.08
N LYS A 210 -19.38 4.69 1.08
CA LYS A 210 -20.53 5.56 1.25
C LYS A 210 -21.68 4.76 1.86
N LYS A 211 -22.34 5.36 2.84
CA LYS A 211 -23.58 4.86 3.43
C LYS A 211 -24.80 5.33 2.64
#